data_AF-A0A843XMR3-F1
#
_entry.id   AF-A0A843XMR3-F1
#
_cell.length_a   1.000
_cell.length_b   1.000
_cell.length_c   1.000
_cell.angle_alpha   90.00
_cell.angle_beta   90.00
_cell.angle_gamma   90.00
#
_symmetry.space_group_name_H-M   'P 1'
#
loop_
_entity.id
_entity.type
_entity.pdbx_description
1 polymer ?
#
loop_
_entity_poly.entity_id
_entity_poly.type
_entity_poly.pdbx_seq_one_letter_code
_entity_poly.pdbx_strand_id
1 'polypeptide(L)'
;MGGRWRGGGAAEEAEQEKRRRRGAGVCGGRGGGGYCINDNEDLLAEILGRLDGRSLGVAACVCRLWCALCRGDAVWERLCVRQAGGGVGAEARAVVVALGGYRRLYRACVGPVLDRKGARSGGSRGWTRDEAQLSLSLFSIDCYERLGGKRSSLMFLCPPAR
;
A
#
# COMPACT_ATOMS: atom_id res chain seq x y z
N MET A 1 22.07 -1.21 27.55
CA MET A 1 23.01 -0.90 26.44
C MET A 1 22.69 -1.86 25.29
N GLY A 2 21.92 -1.42 24.30
CA GLY A 2 22.42 -1.24 22.93
C GLY A 2 22.64 -2.60 22.25
N GLY A 3 21.70 -3.18 21.51
CA GLY A 3 21.06 -2.64 20.32
C GLY A 3 21.85 -3.09 19.08
N ARG A 4 21.31 -4.01 18.27
CA ARG A 4 21.77 -4.25 16.89
C ARG A 4 20.78 -5.09 16.07
N TRP A 5 19.67 -4.49 15.64
CA TRP A 5 18.97 -4.96 14.45
C TRP A 5 19.71 -4.39 13.24
N ARG A 6 20.57 -5.19 12.61
CA ARG A 6 21.28 -4.82 11.39
C ARG A 6 21.29 -6.03 10.46
N GLY A 7 20.67 -5.88 9.29
CA GLY A 7 20.79 -6.83 8.19
C GLY A 7 19.44 -7.40 7.74
N GLY A 8 18.70 -6.64 6.96
CA GLY A 8 17.51 -7.14 6.26
C GLY A 8 17.20 -6.31 5.01
N GLY A 9 17.29 -4.97 5.12
CA GLY A 9 16.91 -4.05 4.04
C GLY A 9 17.73 -4.18 2.75
N ALA A 10 19.07 -4.28 2.84
CA ALA A 10 19.92 -4.23 1.65
C ALA A 10 19.81 -5.47 0.75
N ALA A 11 19.53 -6.65 1.31
CA ALA A 11 19.37 -7.88 0.54
C ALA A 11 17.99 -7.94 -0.13
N GLU A 12 16.95 -7.49 0.56
CA GLU A 12 15.60 -7.35 -0.02
C GLU A 12 15.56 -6.25 -1.09
N GLU A 13 16.24 -5.12 -0.89
CA GLU A 13 16.40 -4.07 -1.90
C GLU A 13 17.20 -4.58 -3.11
N ALA A 14 18.30 -5.30 -2.92
CA ALA A 14 19.07 -5.87 -4.02
C ALA A 14 18.27 -6.93 -4.80
N GLU A 15 17.41 -7.70 -4.13
CA GLU A 15 16.54 -8.68 -4.78
C GLU A 15 15.35 -8.03 -5.49
N GLN A 16 14.79 -6.95 -4.92
CA GLN A 16 13.80 -6.10 -5.60
C GLN A 16 14.41 -5.39 -6.82
N GLU A 17 15.62 -4.84 -6.71
CA GLU A 17 16.40 -4.23 -7.79
C GLU A 17 16.69 -5.26 -8.90
N LYS A 18 17.08 -6.49 -8.52
CA LYS A 18 17.31 -7.60 -9.45
C LYS A 18 16.02 -8.08 -10.12
N ARG A 19 14.87 -8.02 -9.43
CA ARG A 19 13.54 -8.24 -10.01
C ARG A 19 13.09 -7.10 -10.92
N ARG A 20 13.40 -5.84 -10.59
CA ARG A 20 13.18 -4.65 -11.44
C ARG A 20 13.98 -4.76 -12.74
N ARG A 21 15.26 -5.11 -12.66
CA ARG A 21 16.14 -5.33 -13.82
C ARG A 21 15.74 -6.52 -14.69
N ARG A 22 15.22 -7.61 -14.10
CA ARG A 22 14.67 -8.76 -14.86
C ARG A 22 13.34 -8.44 -15.57
N GLY A 23 12.62 -7.41 -15.13
CA GLY A 23 11.37 -6.94 -15.75
C GLY A 23 11.57 -6.08 -16.99
N ALA A 24 12.75 -5.47 -17.15
CA ALA A 24 13.13 -4.59 -18.26
C ALA A 24 13.56 -5.32 -19.55
N GLY A 25 13.15 -6.59 -19.71
CA GLY A 25 13.47 -7.42 -20.86
C GLY A 25 12.52 -7.18 -22.04
N VAL A 26 12.94 -6.23 -22.91
CA VAL A 26 12.64 -6.12 -24.35
C VAL A 26 11.18 -5.83 -24.75
N CYS A 27 10.83 -4.55 -24.84
CA CYS A 27 9.97 -4.07 -25.93
C CYS A 27 10.89 -3.89 -27.16
N GLY A 28 10.99 -4.94 -27.97
CA GLY A 28 11.69 -4.87 -29.25
C GLY A 28 10.90 -3.99 -30.20
N GLY A 29 11.38 -2.76 -30.44
CA GLY A 29 10.93 -1.89 -31.51
C GLY A 29 12.12 -1.50 -32.36
N ARG A 30 12.30 -2.17 -33.51
CA ARG A 30 13.21 -1.71 -34.56
C ARG A 30 12.67 -0.39 -35.12
N GLY A 31 13.54 0.62 -35.16
CA GLY A 31 13.50 1.73 -36.13
C GLY A 31 12.23 2.58 -36.16
N GLY A 32 12.23 3.68 -35.41
CA GLY A 32 11.28 4.77 -35.58
C GLY A 32 11.28 5.66 -34.33
N GLY A 33 11.75 6.89 -34.46
CA GLY A 33 11.87 7.88 -33.37
C GLY A 33 10.52 8.38 -32.85
N GLY A 34 9.64 7.49 -32.42
CA GLY A 34 8.42 7.80 -31.70
C GLY A 34 8.68 7.82 -30.21
N TYR A 35 8.19 8.86 -29.52
CA TYR A 35 8.25 8.92 -28.07
C TYR A 35 7.48 7.72 -27.48
N CYS A 36 8.14 6.94 -26.62
CA CYS A 36 7.47 5.89 -25.87
C CYS A 36 7.35 6.35 -24.41
N ILE A 37 6.11 6.40 -23.91
CA ILE A 37 5.84 6.75 -22.50
C ILE A 37 6.57 5.81 -21.52
N ASN A 38 6.87 4.60 -21.96
CA ASN A 38 7.59 3.58 -21.19
C ASN A 38 9.09 3.88 -21.01
N ASP A 39 9.65 4.83 -21.76
CA ASP A 39 11.06 5.22 -21.63
C ASP A 39 11.30 6.13 -20.42
N ASN A 40 10.23 6.72 -19.88
CA ASN A 40 10.30 7.69 -18.78
C ASN A 40 9.57 7.12 -17.55
N GLU A 41 10.29 6.33 -16.75
CA GLU A 41 9.75 5.71 -15.54
C GLU A 41 9.18 6.74 -14.55
N ASP A 42 9.82 7.90 -14.41
CA ASP A 42 9.39 8.93 -13.46
C ASP A 42 8.05 9.54 -13.83
N LEU A 43 7.88 9.90 -15.12
CA LEU A 43 6.60 10.42 -15.65
C LEU A 43 5.50 9.37 -15.51
N LEU A 44 5.81 8.12 -15.84
CA LEU A 44 4.86 7.03 -15.70
C LEU A 44 4.46 6.83 -14.23
N ALA A 45 5.42 6.86 -13.30
CA ALA A 45 5.15 6.75 -11.86
C ALA A 45 4.32 7.93 -11.35
N GLU A 46 4.50 9.13 -11.89
CA GLU A 46 3.66 10.29 -11.59
C GLU A 46 2.22 10.12 -12.07
N ILE A 47 2.02 9.70 -13.31
CA ILE A 47 0.71 9.44 -13.89
C ILE A 47 -0.02 8.36 -13.10
N LEU A 48 0.65 7.23 -12.86
CA LEU A 48 0.10 6.12 -12.05
C LEU A 48 -0.22 6.57 -10.62
N GLY A 49 0.61 7.44 -10.02
CA GLY A 49 0.37 8.01 -8.70
C GLY A 49 -0.92 8.83 -8.58
N ARG A 50 -1.49 9.32 -9.69
CA ARG A 50 -2.77 10.06 -9.71
C ARG A 50 -4.00 9.16 -9.80
N LEU A 51 -3.84 7.90 -10.17
CA LEU A 51 -4.93 6.93 -10.30
C LEU A 51 -5.48 6.49 -8.93
N ASP A 52 -6.70 5.93 -8.94
CA ASP A 52 -7.30 5.23 -7.81
C ASP A 52 -6.88 3.75 -7.76
N GLY A 53 -7.14 3.07 -6.64
CA GLY A 53 -6.64 1.72 -6.42
C GLY A 53 -7.17 0.69 -7.41
N ARG A 54 -8.38 0.86 -7.96
CA ARG A 54 -8.93 -0.05 -8.98
C ARG A 54 -8.23 0.16 -10.32
N SER A 55 -8.06 1.42 -10.74
CA SER A 55 -7.35 1.77 -11.97
C SER A 55 -5.88 1.33 -11.93
N LEU A 56 -5.20 1.42 -10.78
CA LEU A 56 -3.85 0.85 -10.60
C LEU A 56 -3.82 -0.67 -10.81
N GLY A 57 -4.87 -1.39 -10.41
CA GLY A 57 -5.01 -2.82 -10.65
C GLY A 57 -5.09 -3.15 -12.14
N VAL A 58 -5.88 -2.38 -12.90
CA VAL A 58 -5.99 -2.53 -14.36
C VAL A 58 -4.69 -2.14 -15.07
N ALA A 59 -4.09 -1.02 -14.67
CA ALA A 59 -2.83 -0.51 -15.22
C ALA A 59 -1.68 -1.52 -15.05
N ALA A 60 -1.66 -2.27 -13.95
CA ALA A 60 -0.66 -3.31 -13.71
C ALA A 60 -0.68 -4.46 -14.75
N CYS A 61 -1.76 -4.58 -15.53
CA CYS A 61 -1.92 -5.61 -16.56
C CYS A 61 -1.41 -5.19 -17.94
N VAL A 62 -1.04 -3.91 -18.14
CA VAL A 62 -0.66 -3.38 -19.46
C VAL A 62 0.68 -3.96 -19.94
N CYS A 63 1.71 -3.87 -19.11
CA CYS A 63 3.03 -4.46 -19.40
C CYS A 63 3.83 -4.68 -18.11
N ARG A 64 5.02 -5.29 -18.21
CA ARG A 64 5.88 -5.61 -17.05
C ARG A 64 6.33 -4.37 -16.29
N LEU A 65 6.64 -3.29 -17.01
CA LEU A 65 7.05 -2.01 -16.42
C LEU A 65 5.94 -1.42 -15.55
N TRP A 66 4.74 -1.30 -16.12
CA TRP A 66 3.57 -0.80 -15.40
C TRP A 66 3.23 -1.69 -14.21
N CYS A 67 3.33 -3.01 -14.38
CA CYS A 67 3.16 -3.97 -13.30
C CYS A 67 4.16 -3.74 -12.16
N ALA A 68 5.43 -3.50 -12.47
CA ALA A 68 6.47 -3.23 -11.48
C ALA A 68 6.20 -1.92 -10.72
N LEU A 69 5.85 -0.85 -11.43
CA LEU A 69 5.52 0.44 -10.82
C LEU A 69 4.24 0.38 -9.97
N CYS A 70 3.18 -0.25 -10.47
CA CYS A 70 1.92 -0.44 -9.73
C CYS A 70 2.08 -1.34 -8.49
N ARG A 71 3.13 -2.16 -8.42
CA ARG A 71 3.44 -3.00 -7.25
C ARG A 71 4.31 -2.29 -6.23
N GLY A 72 5.07 -1.27 -6.62
CA GLY A 72 5.93 -0.50 -5.73
C GLY A 72 5.14 0.43 -4.82
N ASP A 73 5.61 0.63 -3.59
CA ASP A 73 4.86 1.39 -2.58
C ASP A 73 4.76 2.90 -2.89
N ALA A 74 5.64 3.48 -3.71
CA ALA A 74 5.67 4.92 -3.98
C ALA A 74 4.38 5.47 -4.64
N VAL A 75 3.69 4.66 -5.45
CA VAL A 75 2.38 5.07 -6.03
C VAL A 75 1.25 4.93 -5.00
N TRP A 76 1.33 3.92 -4.12
CA TRP A 76 0.36 3.70 -3.06
C TRP A 76 0.50 4.72 -1.93
N GLU A 77 1.72 5.16 -1.61
CA GLU A 77 1.99 6.26 -0.67
C GLU A 77 1.30 7.54 -1.15
N ARG A 78 1.55 7.95 -2.41
CA ARG A 78 0.93 9.14 -3.01
C ARG A 78 -0.60 9.05 -3.00
N LEU A 79 -1.15 7.87 -3.28
CA LEU A 79 -2.58 7.62 -3.18
C LEU A 79 -3.08 7.80 -1.73
N CYS A 80 -2.47 7.12 -0.76
CA CYS A 80 -2.89 7.16 0.64
C CYS A 80 -2.76 8.56 1.25
N VAL A 81 -1.66 9.28 0.96
CA VAL A 81 -1.44 10.66 1.43
C VAL A 81 -2.49 11.61 0.85
N ARG A 82 -2.79 11.49 -0.44
CA ARG A 82 -3.85 12.28 -1.10
C ARG A 82 -5.22 11.99 -0.51
N GLN A 83 -5.53 10.72 -0.28
CA GLN A 83 -6.81 10.32 0.29
C GLN A 83 -6.95 10.77 1.74
N ALA A 84 -5.89 10.75 2.54
CA ALA A 84 -5.92 11.12 3.95
C ALA A 84 -5.88 12.62 4.24
N GLY A 85 -6.04 13.49 3.23
CA GLY A 85 -6.04 14.94 3.42
C GLY A 85 -4.77 15.51 4.08
N GLY A 86 -3.63 14.83 3.95
CA GLY A 86 -2.35 15.25 4.53
C GLY A 86 -2.06 14.80 5.96
N GLY A 87 -3.00 14.16 6.66
CA GLY A 87 -2.85 13.84 8.10
C GLY A 87 -2.09 12.55 8.45
N VAL A 88 -1.87 11.66 7.49
CA VAL A 88 -1.38 10.28 7.75
C VAL A 88 0.12 10.10 7.41
N GLY A 89 0.80 11.14 6.91
CA GLY A 89 2.12 11.01 6.27
C GLY A 89 3.30 10.71 7.21
N ALA A 90 3.27 11.16 8.47
CA ALA A 90 4.36 10.98 9.42
C ALA A 90 4.01 10.00 10.56
N GLU A 91 2.86 10.20 11.21
CA GLU A 91 2.43 9.39 12.36
C GLU A 91 2.14 7.94 11.97
N ALA A 92 1.67 7.69 10.75
CA ALA A 92 1.37 6.34 10.30
C ALA A 92 2.57 5.60 9.73
N ARG A 93 3.78 6.20 9.64
CA ARG A 93 4.95 5.51 9.08
C ARG A 93 5.30 4.24 9.86
N ALA A 94 5.20 4.28 11.19
CA ALA A 94 5.42 3.10 12.02
C ALA A 94 4.41 1.98 11.73
N VAL A 95 3.14 2.35 11.54
CA VAL A 95 2.05 1.42 11.20
C VAL A 95 2.23 0.87 9.79
N VAL A 96 2.59 1.71 8.82
CA VAL A 96 2.85 1.31 7.44
C VAL A 96 4.00 0.31 7.38
N VAL A 97 5.08 0.55 8.12
CA VAL A 97 6.21 -0.38 8.23
C VAL A 97 5.76 -1.69 8.87
N ALA A 98 4.99 -1.65 9.96
CA ALA A 98 4.48 -2.86 10.62
C ALA A 98 3.53 -3.68 9.72
N LEU A 99 2.73 -3.01 8.88
CA LEU A 99 1.88 -3.64 7.87
C LEU A 99 2.66 -4.13 6.65
N GLY A 100 3.93 -3.76 6.53
CA GLY A 100 4.80 -4.14 5.42
C GLY A 100 4.49 -3.40 4.12
N GLY A 101 4.12 -2.12 4.20
CA GLY A 101 4.04 -1.20 3.05
C GLY A 101 2.69 -0.49 2.87
N TYR A 102 2.70 0.62 2.13
CA TYR A 102 1.50 1.42 1.83
C TYR A 102 0.46 0.65 1.03
N ARG A 103 0.90 -0.25 0.15
CA ARG A 103 -0.02 -1.11 -0.61
C ARG A 103 -0.82 -2.06 0.30
N ARG A 104 -0.20 -2.58 1.36
CA ARG A 104 -0.87 -3.45 2.34
C ARG A 104 -1.81 -2.64 3.22
N LEU A 105 -1.39 -1.45 3.66
CA LEU A 105 -2.27 -0.51 4.35
C LEU A 105 -3.51 -0.17 3.49
N TYR A 106 -3.32 0.08 2.20
CA TYR A 106 -4.44 0.36 1.29
C TYR A 106 -5.43 -0.81 1.26
N ARG A 107 -4.96 -2.03 1.04
CA ARG A 107 -5.87 -3.20 0.96
C ARG A 107 -6.55 -3.53 2.28
N ALA A 108 -5.86 -3.34 3.40
CA ALA A 108 -6.36 -3.69 4.73
C ALA A 108 -7.37 -2.65 5.26
N CYS A 109 -7.08 -1.37 5.08
CA CYS A 109 -7.81 -0.29 5.74
C CYS A 109 -8.51 0.65 4.74
N VAL A 110 -7.80 1.13 3.71
CA VAL A 110 -8.29 2.20 2.83
C VAL A 110 -9.35 1.69 1.83
N GLY A 111 -9.03 0.65 1.09
CA GLY A 111 -9.85 0.08 0.02
C GLY A 111 -11.25 -0.32 0.50
N PRO A 112 -11.39 -1.10 1.59
CA PRO A 112 -12.70 -1.47 2.12
C PRO A 112 -13.57 -0.27 2.51
N VAL A 113 -12.98 0.81 3.01
CA VAL A 113 -13.71 2.02 3.38
C VAL A 113 -14.13 2.82 2.15
N LEU A 114 -13.27 2.91 1.14
CA LEU A 114 -13.60 3.55 -0.14
C LEU A 114 -14.69 2.78 -0.90
N ASP A 115 -14.68 1.45 -0.88
CA ASP A 115 -15.73 0.65 -1.52
C ASP A 115 -17.09 0.84 -0.83
N ARG A 116 -17.12 0.89 0.52
CA ARG A 116 -18.36 1.22 1.27
C ARG A 116 -18.86 2.63 0.97
N LYS A 117 -17.97 3.60 0.78
CA LYS A 117 -18.32 4.99 0.44
C LYS A 117 -18.84 5.12 -0.98
N GLY A 118 -18.19 4.51 -1.96
CA GLY A 118 -18.61 4.53 -3.36
C GLY A 118 -20.00 3.91 -3.58
N ALA A 119 -20.41 2.98 -2.72
CA ALA A 119 -21.77 2.43 -2.72
C ALA A 119 -22.84 3.37 -2.12
N ARG A 120 -22.45 4.38 -1.32
CA ARG A 120 -23.37 5.24 -0.56
C ARG A 120 -23.38 6.71 -1.01
N SER A 121 -22.35 7.19 -1.69
CA SER A 121 -22.33 8.51 -2.30
C SER A 121 -21.53 8.51 -3.59
N GLY A 122 -22.12 9.04 -4.65
CA GLY A 122 -21.54 9.14 -6.00
C GLY A 122 -20.40 10.16 -6.12
N GLY A 123 -19.48 10.23 -5.15
CA GLY A 123 -18.37 11.16 -5.18
C GLY A 123 -17.24 10.74 -4.25
N SER A 124 -16.06 10.50 -4.82
CA SER A 124 -14.81 10.31 -4.09
C SER A 124 -14.40 11.61 -3.39
N ARG A 125 -15.00 11.89 -2.23
CA ARG A 125 -14.45 12.86 -1.28
C ARG A 125 -13.58 12.07 -0.33
N GLY A 126 -12.31 12.49 -0.24
CA GLY A 126 -11.25 11.78 0.46
C GLY A 126 -11.57 11.36 1.89
N TRP A 127 -10.67 10.58 2.45
CA TRP A 127 -10.76 10.05 3.78
C TRP A 127 -10.52 11.15 4.83
N THR A 128 -11.45 11.34 5.77
CA THR A 128 -11.19 12.22 6.93
C THR A 128 -10.31 11.49 7.96
N ARG A 129 -9.61 12.26 8.80
CA ARG A 129 -8.75 11.72 9.87
C ARG A 129 -9.51 10.76 10.79
N ASP A 130 -10.74 11.12 11.16
CA ASP A 130 -11.56 10.33 12.09
C ASP A 130 -11.95 8.98 11.50
N GLU A 131 -12.31 8.96 10.22
CA GLU A 131 -12.65 7.72 9.53
C GLU A 131 -11.40 6.83 9.35
N ALA A 132 -10.22 7.43 9.13
CA ALA A 132 -8.96 6.69 9.07
C ALA A 132 -8.64 6.06 10.44
N GLN A 133 -8.80 6.83 11.51
CA GLN A 133 -8.63 6.33 12.88
C GLN A 133 -9.62 5.21 13.20
N LEU A 134 -10.91 5.37 12.88
CA LEU A 134 -11.94 4.35 13.07
C LEU A 134 -11.62 3.05 12.34
N SER A 135 -11.17 3.13 11.09
CA SER A 135 -10.80 1.94 10.33
C SER A 135 -9.59 1.22 10.89
N LEU A 136 -8.60 1.96 11.41
CA LEU A 136 -7.42 1.37 12.03
C LEU A 136 -7.78 0.70 13.36
N SER A 137 -8.69 1.30 14.13
CA SER A 137 -9.26 0.68 15.33
C SER A 137 -9.99 -0.62 14.99
N LEU A 138 -10.87 -0.61 13.98
CA LEU A 138 -11.58 -1.82 13.52
C LEU A 138 -10.63 -2.89 12.97
N PHE A 139 -9.63 -2.49 12.21
CA PHE A 139 -8.59 -3.40 11.72
C PHE A 139 -7.80 -4.03 12.87
N SER A 140 -7.46 -3.24 13.90
CA SER A 140 -6.78 -3.76 15.08
C SER A 140 -7.64 -4.80 15.80
N ILE A 141 -8.94 -4.54 15.95
CA ILE A 141 -9.90 -5.49 16.54
C ILE A 141 -9.96 -6.79 15.71
N ASP A 142 -10.15 -6.71 14.40
CA ASP A 142 -10.18 -7.89 13.51
C ASP A 142 -8.85 -8.68 13.54
N CYS A 143 -7.70 -8.00 13.65
CA CYS A 143 -6.42 -8.67 13.85
C CYS A 143 -6.38 -9.46 15.16
N TYR A 144 -6.84 -8.88 16.27
CA TYR A 144 -6.88 -9.57 17.56
C TYR A 144 -7.86 -10.74 17.55
N GLU A 145 -9.02 -10.61 16.91
CA GLU A 145 -9.99 -11.70 16.76
C GLU A 145 -9.39 -12.87 15.95
N ARG A 146 -8.69 -12.57 14.85
CA ARG A 146 -8.03 -13.59 14.02
C ARG A 146 -6.84 -14.26 14.71
N LEU A 147 -6.13 -13.55 15.57
CA LEU A 147 -5.07 -14.11 16.42
C LEU A 147 -5.64 -14.94 17.58
N GLY A 148 -6.80 -14.55 18.12
CA GLY A 148 -7.56 -15.28 19.14
C GLY A 148 -8.18 -16.59 18.63
N GLY A 149 -8.44 -16.73 17.33
CA GLY A 149 -8.93 -17.96 16.72
C GLY A 149 -7.96 -19.16 16.75
N LYS A 150 -6.69 -18.94 17.09
CA LYS A 150 -5.69 -20.01 17.28
C LYS A 150 -5.13 -20.11 18.70
N ARG A 151 -5.57 -19.24 19.62
CA ARG A 151 -5.22 -19.33 21.04
C ARG A 151 -6.47 -19.06 21.86
N SER A 152 -7.10 -20.16 22.25
CA SER A 152 -7.85 -20.25 23.49
C SER A 152 -7.15 -19.44 24.60
N SER A 153 -7.95 -18.73 25.39
CA SER A 153 -7.57 -17.98 26.59
C SER A 153 -7.21 -16.49 26.38
N LEU A 154 -8.25 -15.65 26.26
CA LEU A 154 -8.26 -14.33 26.88
C LEU A 154 -8.85 -14.43 28.31
N MET A 155 -8.39 -15.39 29.12
CA MET A 155 -8.80 -15.49 30.53
C MET A 155 -8.16 -14.40 31.41
N PHE A 156 -7.35 -13.51 30.83
CA PHE A 156 -6.62 -12.46 31.57
C PHE A 156 -7.34 -11.10 31.67
N LEU A 157 -8.51 -10.93 31.04
CA LEU A 157 -9.26 -9.67 31.10
C LEU A 157 -10.58 -9.78 31.88
N CYS A 158 -10.84 -10.88 32.56
CA CYS A 158 -11.93 -10.94 33.53
C CYS A 158 -11.40 -10.43 34.88
N PRO A 159 -11.74 -9.21 35.33
CA PRO A 159 -11.52 -8.87 36.73
C PRO A 159 -12.33 -9.84 37.60
N PRO A 160 -11.79 -10.34 38.72
CA PRO A 160 -12.57 -11.15 39.64
C PRO A 160 -13.70 -10.26 40.17
N ALA A 161 -14.94 -10.61 39.83
CA ALA A 161 -16.12 -10.07 40.49
C ALA A 161 -15.99 -10.42 41.98
N ARG A 162 -15.79 -9.39 42.80
CA ARG A 162 -15.97 -9.43 44.24
C ARG A 162 -17.07 -8.46 44.61
#